data_AF-A0A380FJB9-F1
#
_entry.id   AF-A0A380FJB9-F1
#
_cell.length_a   1.000
_cell.length_b   1.000
_cell.length_c   1.000
_cell.angle_alpha   90.00
_cell.angle_beta   90.00
_cell.angle_gamma   90.00
#
_symmetry.space_group_name_H-M   'P 1'
#
loop_
_entity.id
_entity.type
_entity.pdbx_description
1 polymer ?
#
loop_
_entity_poly.entity_id
_entity_poly.type
_entity_poly.pdbx_seq_one_letter_code
_entity_poly.pdbx_strand_id
1 'polypeptide(L)'
;MSNMDVKDSDHQDYLKLYNLGGGAAKKITIELLLNKENVIQEKFVNFLPSKESYYLPINKEVFDEFESTIQNNGYETNLGIKLSYYHNVSRKKQIILLHGKLDNFNTYDEKVVYELQFIEK
;
A
#
# COMPACT_ATOMS: atom_id res chain seq x y z
N MET A 1 -0.99 -1.23 -30.90
CA MET A 1 -1.46 -1.36 -29.51
C MET A 1 -1.63 -2.84 -29.23
N SER A 2 -0.70 -3.43 -28.49
CA SER A 2 -0.79 -4.83 -28.04
C SER A 2 -1.35 -4.82 -26.63
N ASN A 3 -2.61 -5.19 -26.48
CA ASN A 3 -3.12 -5.60 -25.17
C ASN A 3 -2.39 -6.91 -24.81
N MET A 4 -1.40 -6.84 -23.93
CA MET A 4 -0.87 -8.05 -23.31
C MET A 4 -1.97 -8.60 -22.43
N ASP A 5 -2.56 -9.71 -22.85
CA ASP A 5 -3.32 -10.61 -21.98
C ASP A 5 -2.37 -10.99 -20.83
N VAL A 6 -2.59 -10.39 -19.66
CA VAL A 6 -1.93 -10.81 -18.44
C VAL A 6 -2.48 -12.20 -18.13
N LYS A 7 -1.63 -13.22 -18.23
CA LYS A 7 -2.06 -14.61 -17.98
C LYS A 7 -2.18 -14.80 -16.47
N ASP A 8 -3.09 -15.67 -16.02
CA ASP A 8 -3.20 -16.07 -14.61
C ASP A 8 -1.88 -16.63 -14.02
N SER A 9 -0.91 -17.00 -14.88
CA SER A 9 0.43 -17.44 -14.49
C SER A 9 1.40 -16.30 -14.16
N ASP A 10 1.07 -15.07 -14.55
CA ASP A 10 1.91 -13.89 -14.30
C ASP A 10 1.69 -13.50 -12.84
N HIS A 11 2.66 -13.84 -11.98
CA HIS A 11 2.63 -13.46 -10.57
C HIS A 11 2.46 -11.93 -10.49
N GLN A 12 1.35 -11.50 -9.91
CA GLN A 12 1.10 -10.11 -9.57
C GLN A 12 1.36 -9.95 -8.08
N ASP A 13 2.17 -8.97 -7.74
CA ASP A 13 2.39 -8.59 -6.35
C ASP A 13 1.29 -7.61 -5.92
N TYR A 14 0.85 -7.73 -4.66
CA TYR A 14 -0.21 -6.91 -4.11
C TYR A 14 0.12 -6.44 -2.69
N LEU A 15 -0.28 -5.21 -2.39
CA LEU A 15 -0.43 -4.74 -1.01
C LEU A 15 -1.86 -4.98 -0.55
N LYS A 16 -2.01 -5.61 0.62
CA LYS A 16 -3.34 -5.80 1.23
C LYS A 16 -3.71 -4.57 2.05
N LEU A 17 -4.64 -3.77 1.56
CA LEU A 17 -5.20 -2.64 2.29
C LEU A 17 -6.43 -3.09 3.10
N TYR A 18 -6.44 -2.81 4.40
CA TYR A 18 -7.53 -3.20 5.29
C TYR A 18 -8.17 -1.98 5.95
N ASN A 19 -9.50 -1.87 5.85
CA ASN A 19 -10.24 -0.78 6.49
C ASN A 19 -10.61 -1.14 7.93
N LEU A 20 -9.84 -0.58 8.87
CA LEU A 20 -10.06 -0.73 10.31
C LEU A 20 -11.15 0.19 10.87
N GLY A 21 -11.68 1.12 10.07
CA GLY A 21 -12.73 2.04 10.47
C GLY A 21 -14.10 1.36 10.60
N GLY A 22 -14.98 1.94 11.43
CA GLY A 22 -16.34 1.42 11.65
C GLY A 22 -17.32 1.61 10.48
N GLY A 23 -16.88 2.15 9.34
CA GLY A 23 -17.72 2.42 8.18
C GLY A 23 -16.95 2.28 6.86
N ALA A 24 -17.68 2.23 5.75
CA ALA A 24 -17.07 2.13 4.42
C ALA A 24 -16.44 3.47 3.98
N ALA A 25 -15.25 3.42 3.39
CA ALA A 25 -14.63 4.57 2.76
C ALA A 25 -15.02 4.64 1.28
N LYS A 26 -15.27 5.84 0.76
CA LYS A 26 -15.73 6.07 -0.62
C LYS A 26 -14.81 7.04 -1.34
N LYS A 27 -14.64 6.84 -2.65
CA LYS A 27 -13.87 7.73 -3.54
C LYS A 27 -12.48 8.02 -2.97
N ILE A 28 -11.71 6.94 -2.77
CA ILE A 28 -10.39 6.98 -2.19
C ILE A 28 -9.39 7.06 -3.34
N THR A 29 -8.58 8.11 -3.37
CA THR A 29 -7.35 8.13 -4.15
C THR A 29 -6.21 7.64 -3.27
N ILE A 30 -5.49 6.64 -3.76
CA ILE A 30 -4.34 6.03 -3.12
C ILE A 30 -3.12 6.40 -3.97
N GLU A 31 -2.20 7.13 -3.39
CA GLU A 31 -0.91 7.49 -4.00
C GLU A 31 0.19 6.80 -3.19
N LEU A 32 0.95 5.90 -3.82
CA LEU A 32 2.20 5.39 -3.26
C LEU A 32 3.32 6.35 -3.64
N LEU A 33 4.10 6.72 -2.63
CA LEU A 33 5.10 7.77 -2.70
C LEU A 33 6.48 7.18 -2.43
N LEU A 34 7.49 7.68 -3.13
CA LEU A 34 8.89 7.49 -2.79
C LEU A 34 9.47 8.83 -2.33
N ASN A 35 10.32 8.81 -1.31
CA ASN A 35 10.96 10.02 -0.78
C ASN A 35 9.97 11.14 -0.43
N LYS A 36 8.79 10.75 0.10
CA LYS A 36 7.67 11.61 0.53
C LYS A 36 6.92 12.40 -0.55
N GLU A 37 7.49 12.59 -1.74
CA GLU A 37 6.91 13.49 -2.75
C GLU A 37 6.72 12.85 -4.12
N ASN A 38 7.52 11.83 -4.47
CA ASN A 38 7.47 11.23 -5.80
C ASN A 38 6.35 10.19 -5.89
N VAL A 39 5.27 10.48 -6.59
CA VAL A 39 4.18 9.51 -6.82
C VAL A 39 4.64 8.46 -7.82
N ILE A 40 4.91 7.25 -7.32
CA ILE A 40 5.34 6.11 -8.13
C ILE A 40 4.16 5.23 -8.57
N GLN A 41 3.01 5.35 -7.90
CA GLN A 41 1.78 4.68 -8.29
C GLN A 41 0.55 5.40 -7.77
N GLU A 42 -0.46 5.59 -8.61
CA GLU A 42 -1.78 6.10 -8.23
C GLU A 42 -2.88 5.08 -8.55
N LYS A 43 -3.82 4.91 -7.62
CA LYS A 43 -5.02 4.09 -7.82
C LYS A 43 -6.25 4.77 -7.22
N PHE A 44 -7.38 4.57 -7.88
CA PHE A 44 -8.69 5.01 -7.40
C PHE A 44 -9.53 3.82 -6.95
N VAL A 45 -10.03 3.87 -5.71
CA VAL A 45 -10.95 2.89 -5.15
C VAL A 45 -12.28 3.58 -4.87
N ASN A 46 -13.32 3.17 -5.59
CA ASN A 46 -14.65 3.76 -5.46
C ASN A 46 -15.27 3.47 -4.08
N PHE A 47 -15.09 2.25 -3.57
CA PHE A 47 -15.72 1.77 -2.34
C PHE A 47 -14.80 0.76 -1.64
N LEU A 48 -14.48 1.02 -0.37
CA LEU A 48 -13.74 0.10 0.51
C LEU A 48 -14.59 -0.18 1.76
N PRO A 49 -15.22 -1.36 1.85
CA PRO A 49 -16.06 -1.72 2.99
C PRO A 49 -15.28 -1.78 4.30
N SER A 50 -15.98 -1.65 5.43
CA SER A 50 -15.38 -1.89 6.74
C SER A 50 -15.06 -3.37 6.90
N LYS A 51 -13.92 -3.69 7.54
CA LYS A 51 -13.48 -5.07 7.82
C LYS A 51 -13.21 -5.93 6.59
N GLU A 52 -13.16 -5.34 5.41
CA GLU A 52 -12.76 -6.03 4.18
C GLU A 52 -11.38 -5.58 3.73
N SER A 53 -10.68 -6.49 3.05
CA SER A 53 -9.39 -6.21 2.43
C SER A 53 -9.54 -5.94 0.95
N TYR A 54 -8.83 -4.92 0.47
CA TYR A 54 -8.59 -4.68 -0.93
C TYR A 54 -7.15 -5.01 -1.28
N TYR A 55 -6.96 -5.88 -2.28
CA TYR A 55 -5.63 -6.19 -2.81
C TYR A 55 -5.28 -5.13 -3.86
N LEU A 56 -4.37 -4.23 -3.49
CA LEU A 56 -3.83 -3.19 -4.35
C LEU A 56 -2.66 -3.78 -5.17
N PRO A 57 -2.81 -4.00 -6.49
CA PRO A 57 -1.70 -4.48 -7.31
C PRO A 57 -0.59 -3.44 -7.29
N ILE A 58 0.65 -3.87 -7.14
CA ILE A 58 1.81 -2.97 -7.15
C ILE A 58 2.58 -3.08 -8.46
N ASN A 59 3.15 -1.97 -8.90
CA ASN A 59 4.05 -1.93 -10.04
C ASN A 59 5.47 -2.32 -9.63
N LYS A 60 6.33 -2.44 -10.64
CA LYS A 60 7.73 -2.80 -10.45
C LYS A 60 8.49 -1.81 -9.54
N GLU A 61 8.23 -0.52 -9.64
CA GLU A 61 8.94 0.49 -8.84
C GLU A 61 8.66 0.35 -7.34
N VAL A 62 7.41 0.10 -6.96
CA VAL A 62 7.01 -0.16 -5.57
C VAL A 62 7.66 -1.45 -5.07
N PHE A 63 7.66 -2.50 -5.90
CA PHE A 63 8.28 -3.78 -5.55
C PHE A 63 9.79 -3.66 -5.36
N ASP A 64 10.48 -3.00 -6.28
CA ASP A 64 11.93 -2.82 -6.23
C ASP A 64 12.38 -2.02 -4.99
N GLU A 65 11.60 -1.03 -4.54
CA GLU A 65 11.88 -0.30 -3.29
C GLU A 65 11.74 -1.19 -2.05
N PHE A 66 10.74 -2.08 -2.05
CA PHE A 66 10.53 -3.03 -0.95
C PHE A 66 11.71 -4.02 -0.85
N GLU A 67 12.10 -4.62 -1.97
CA GLU A 67 13.26 -5.51 -2.06
C GLU A 67 14.56 -4.82 -1.63
N SER A 68 14.78 -3.59 -2.11
CA SER A 68 15.94 -2.78 -1.73
C SER A 68 15.97 -2.51 -0.23
N THR A 69 14.82 -2.19 0.38
CA THR A 69 14.74 -1.95 1.84
C THR A 69 15.10 -3.21 2.64
N ILE A 70 14.61 -4.38 2.20
CA ILE A 70 14.92 -5.67 2.83
C ILE A 70 16.41 -5.99 2.73
N GLN A 71 17.01 -5.85 1.54
CA GLN A 71 18.43 -6.13 1.30
C GLN A 71 19.34 -5.24 2.14
N ASN A 72 18.89 -4.03 2.46
CA ASN A 72 19.60 -3.10 3.34
C ASN A 72 19.28 -3.33 4.84
N ASN A 73 18.98 -4.56 5.27
CA ASN A 73 18.71 -4.93 6.67
C ASN A 73 17.51 -4.21 7.32
N GLY A 74 16.52 -3.79 6.54
CA GLY A 74 15.26 -3.25 7.07
C GLY A 74 15.38 -1.89 7.75
N TYR A 75 16.21 -0.99 7.21
CA TYR A 75 16.16 0.44 7.55
C TYR A 75 14.79 1.06 7.23
N GLU A 76 14.61 2.33 7.60
CA GLU A 76 13.42 3.10 7.20
C GLU A 76 13.22 3.03 5.68
N THR A 77 12.07 2.53 5.24
CA THR A 77 11.69 2.57 3.83
C THR A 77 11.38 4.01 3.41
N ASN A 78 11.73 4.38 2.18
CA ASN A 78 11.33 5.68 1.63
C ASN A 78 9.91 5.65 1.08
N LEU A 79 9.24 4.51 1.17
CA LEU A 79 7.87 4.32 0.75
C LEU A 79 6.91 5.06 1.70
N GLY A 80 5.97 5.79 1.12
CA GLY A 80 4.84 6.39 1.81
C GLY A 80 3.54 6.06 1.10
N ILE A 81 2.42 6.27 1.79
CA ILE A 81 1.10 6.22 1.18
C ILE A 81 0.34 7.50 1.53
N LYS A 82 -0.24 8.12 0.52
CA LYS A 82 -1.16 9.23 0.66
C LYS A 82 -2.55 8.78 0.27
N LEU A 83 -3.48 8.96 1.21
CA LEU A 83 -4.89 8.62 1.05
C LEU A 83 -5.69 9.90 1.01
N SER A 84 -6.38 10.15 -0.10
CA SER A 84 -7.32 11.25 -0.23
C SER A 84 -8.74 10.70 -0.34
N TYR A 85 -9.63 11.06 0.58
CA TYR A 85 -11.01 10.57 0.58
C TYR A 85 -11.98 11.60 1.17
N TYR A 86 -13.28 11.40 0.99
CA TYR A 86 -14.29 12.24 1.63
C TYR A 86 -14.77 11.60 2.92
N HIS A 87 -14.69 12.32 4.03
CA HIS A 87 -15.25 11.84 5.29
C HIS A 87 -16.78 11.77 5.19
N ASN A 88 -17.36 10.61 5.52
CA ASN A 88 -18.79 10.34 5.31
C ASN A 88 -19.71 11.34 6.03
N VAL A 89 -19.35 11.76 7.24
CA VAL A 89 -20.20 12.67 8.05
C VAL A 89 -20.00 14.12 7.65
N SER A 90 -18.75 14.58 7.63
CA SER A 90 -18.45 16.01 7.42
C SER A 90 -18.46 16.41 5.94
N ARG A 91 -18.45 15.44 5.01
CA ARG A 91 -18.32 15.64 3.56
C ARG A 91 -17.07 16.44 3.15
N LYS A 92 -16.12 16.63 4.07
CA LYS A 92 -14.85 17.31 3.79
C LYS A 92 -13.85 16.31 3.22
N LYS A 93 -13.03 16.77 2.28
CA LYS A 93 -11.87 16.02 1.82
C LYS A 93 -10.90 15.87 2.99
N GLN A 94 -10.48 14.65 3.24
CA GLN A 94 -9.42 14.27 4.15
C GLN A 94 -8.22 13.83 3.33
N ILE A 95 -7.04 14.19 3.81
CA ILE A 95 -5.76 13.76 3.26
C ILE A 95 -4.97 13.21 4.43
N ILE A 96 -4.57 11.95 4.31
CA ILE A 96 -3.70 11.29 5.27
C ILE A 96 -2.41 10.96 4.53
N LEU A 97 -1.28 11.30 5.12
CA LEU A 97 0.04 10.90 4.66
C LEU A 97 0.64 9.99 5.73
N LEU A 98 0.94 8.75 5.35
CA LEU A 98 1.53 7.75 6.23
C LEU A 98 2.89 7.31 5.68
N HIS A 99 3.78 6.96 6.59
CA HIS A 99 5.12 6.48 6.27
C HIS A 99 5.14 4.96 6.36
N GLY A 100 5.81 4.32 5.40
CA GLY A 100 6.09 2.90 5.46
C GLY A 100 7.04 2.60 6.61
N LYS A 101 6.74 1.54 7.34
CA LYS A 101 7.60 0.93 8.35
C LYS A 101 7.72 -0.54 8.01
N LEU A 102 8.95 -1.02 7.89
CA LEU A 102 9.24 -2.43 7.68
C LEU A 102 9.59 -3.05 9.02
N ASP A 103 8.85 -4.07 9.41
CA ASP A 103 9.19 -4.93 10.54
C ASP A 103 9.54 -6.33 10.02
N ASN A 104 10.37 -7.05 10.77
CA ASN A 104 10.68 -8.45 10.49
C ASN A 104 10.33 -9.32 11.69
N PHE A 105 9.92 -10.56 11.40
CA PHE A 105 9.49 -11.51 12.40
C PHE A 105 10.15 -12.86 12.12
N ASN A 106 10.63 -13.50 13.18
CA ASN A 106 11.11 -14.87 13.10
C ASN A 106 9.93 -15.82 13.21
N THR A 107 9.86 -16.76 12.27
CA THR A 107 8.96 -17.91 12.39
C THR A 107 9.68 -19.08 13.06
N TYR A 108 8.90 -20.06 13.57
CA TYR A 108 9.44 -21.26 14.21
C TYR A 108 10.35 -22.09 13.27
N ASP A 109 10.26 -21.89 11.96
CA ASP A 109 11.05 -22.59 10.93
C ASP A 109 12.27 -21.77 10.46
N GLU A 110 12.76 -20.81 11.25
CA GLU A 110 13.88 -19.91 10.92
C GLU A 110 13.68 -19.07 9.64
N LYS A 111 12.47 -19.03 9.08
CA LYS A 111 12.12 -18.13 7.97
C LYS A 111 11.81 -16.75 8.51
N VAL A 112 12.48 -15.74 7.94
CA VAL A 112 12.19 -14.33 8.20
C VAL A 112 10.97 -13.93 7.39
N VAL A 113 9.94 -13.41 8.07
CA VAL A 113 8.76 -12.81 7.45
C VAL A 113 8.85 -11.30 7.59
N TYR A 114 8.64 -10.58 6.50
CA TYR A 114 8.64 -9.11 6.47
C TYR A 114 7.21 -8.59 6.43
N GLU A 115 6.93 -7.55 7.20
CA GLU A 115 5.65 -6.83 7.18
C GLU A 115 5.89 -5.36 6.85
N LEU A 116 5.17 -4.86 5.86
CA LEU A 116 5.07 -3.42 5.58
C LEU A 116 3.81 -2.86 6.22
N GLN A 117 3.99 -1.94 7.17
CA GLN A 117 2.92 -1.16 7.77
C GLN A 117 3.02 0.30 7.35
N PHE A 118 1.89 1.00 7.27
CA PHE A 118 1.85 2.44 7.04
C PHE A 118 1.35 3.14 8.31
N ILE A 119 2.17 4.00 8.90
CA ILE A 119 1.91 4.63 10.19
C ILE A 119 2.05 6.16 10.13
N GLU A 120 1.37 6.85 11.05
CA GLU A 120 1.59 8.29 11.31
C GLU A 120 2.94 8.47 12.02
N LYS A 121 3.65 9.56 11.72
CA LYS A 121 4.96 9.87 12.32
C LYS A 121 4.81 10.69 13.60
#